data_AF-A0A7D4U4W7-F1
#
_entry.id   AF-A0A7D4U4W7-F1
#
_cell.length_a   1.000
_cell.length_b   1.000
_cell.length_c   1.000
_cell.angle_alpha   90.00
_cell.angle_beta   90.00
_cell.angle_gamma   90.00
#
_symmetry.space_group_name_H-M   'P 1'
#
loop_
_entity.id
_entity.type
_entity.pdbx_description
1 polymer ?
#
loop_
_entity_poly.entity_id
_entity_poly.type
_entity_poly.pdbx_seq_one_letter_code
_entity_poly.pdbx_strand_id
1 'polypeptide(L)'
;MSDRERADAVLEHVAVLAFLYYPGIEVDDPSYSLAEDIEWCLARLGDVSDFDRERLGALFARAITDPTATREELFTTLVEIDGLLEVDHHE
;
A
#
# COMPACT_ATOMS: atom_id res chain seq x y z
N MET A 1 -12.18 13.10 -5.42
CA MET A 1 -11.53 12.55 -4.23
C MET A 1 -10.22 13.28 -4.07
N SER A 2 -9.94 13.80 -2.88
CA SER A 2 -8.61 14.35 -2.57
C SER A 2 -7.57 13.23 -2.50
N ASP A 3 -6.30 13.61 -2.57
CA ASP A 3 -5.18 12.67 -2.42
C ASP A 3 -5.25 11.97 -1.05
N ARG A 4 -5.64 12.70 -0.01
CA ARG A 4 -5.92 12.12 1.31
C ARG A 4 -6.97 11.03 1.30
N GLU A 5 -8.12 11.27 0.65
CA GLU A 5 -9.17 10.26 0.57
C GLU A 5 -8.73 9.04 -0.25
N ARG A 6 -7.76 9.19 -1.16
CA ARG A 6 -7.16 8.04 -1.88
C ARG A 6 -6.19 7.29 -0.98
N ALA A 7 -5.31 7.99 -0.27
CA ALA A 7 -4.36 7.40 0.66
C ALA A 7 -5.07 6.65 1.80
N ASP A 8 -6.10 7.25 2.38
CA ASP A 8 -6.92 6.62 3.43
C ASP A 8 -7.62 5.35 2.88
N ALA A 9 -8.19 5.41 1.67
CA ALA A 9 -8.82 4.24 1.06
C ALA A 9 -7.83 3.10 0.76
N VAL A 10 -6.59 3.43 0.38
CA VAL A 10 -5.53 2.43 0.18
C VAL A 10 -5.09 1.84 1.52
N LEU A 11 -4.92 2.67 2.54
CA LEU A 11 -4.55 2.21 3.89
C LEU A 11 -5.61 1.26 4.46
N GLU A 12 -6.89 1.60 4.33
CA GLU A 12 -8.01 0.75 4.74
C GLU A 12 -8.00 -0.58 3.98
N HIS A 13 -7.80 -0.55 2.66
CA HIS A 13 -7.77 -1.75 1.85
C HIS A 13 -6.59 -2.67 2.20
N VAL A 14 -5.38 -2.12 2.34
CA VAL A 14 -4.21 -2.88 2.78
C VAL A 14 -4.42 -3.51 4.16
N ALA A 15 -5.07 -2.81 5.09
CA ALA A 15 -5.38 -3.35 6.41
C ALA A 15 -6.35 -4.55 6.33
N VAL A 16 -7.37 -4.48 5.47
CA VAL A 16 -8.28 -5.61 5.22
C VAL A 16 -7.53 -6.78 4.59
N LEU A 17 -6.72 -6.53 3.57
CA LEU A 17 -5.94 -7.57 2.91
C LEU A 17 -4.95 -8.25 3.87
N ALA A 18 -4.25 -7.48 4.70
CA ALA A 18 -3.34 -8.02 5.70
C ALA A 18 -4.05 -8.90 6.75
N PHE A 19 -5.34 -8.64 7.01
CA PHE A 19 -6.15 -9.46 7.90
C PHE A 19 -6.64 -10.75 7.24
N LEU A 20 -6.89 -10.72 5.92
CA LEU A 20 -7.37 -11.87 5.14
C LEU A 20 -6.23 -12.78 4.66
N TYR A 21 -5.05 -12.21 4.44
CA TYR A 21 -3.89 -12.91 3.91
C TYR A 21 -3.36 -13.94 4.89
N TYR A 22 -2.99 -15.12 4.37
CA TYR A 22 -2.18 -16.10 5.06
C TYR A 22 -1.23 -16.78 4.06
N PRO A 23 -0.03 -17.23 4.50
CA PRO A 23 0.88 -17.97 3.63
C PRO A 23 0.20 -19.23 3.07
N GLY A 24 0.14 -19.34 1.74
CA GLY A 24 -0.48 -20.47 1.05
C GLY A 24 -1.89 -20.22 0.50
N ILE A 25 -2.48 -19.05 0.75
CA ILE A 25 -3.83 -18.70 0.26
C ILE A 25 -4.00 -18.90 -1.26
N GLU A 26 -2.99 -18.62 -2.09
CA GLU A 26 -3.05 -18.83 -3.55
C GLU A 26 -3.10 -20.32 -3.96
N VAL A 27 -2.67 -21.23 -3.08
CA VAL A 27 -2.78 -22.67 -3.27
C VAL A 27 -4.18 -23.16 -2.87
N ASP A 28 -4.70 -22.62 -1.77
CA ASP A 28 -6.00 -23.00 -1.22
C ASP A 28 -7.17 -22.35 -2.00
N ASP A 29 -6.95 -21.16 -2.55
CA ASP A 29 -7.84 -20.42 -3.43
C ASP A 29 -7.08 -19.92 -4.67
N PRO A 30 -7.09 -20.68 -5.77
CA PRO A 30 -6.42 -20.28 -7.02
C PRO A 30 -7.01 -19.05 -7.71
N SER A 31 -8.14 -18.54 -7.22
CA SER A 31 -8.72 -17.28 -7.71
C SER A 31 -8.20 -16.05 -6.97
N TYR A 32 -7.56 -16.24 -5.82
CA TYR A 32 -6.89 -15.17 -5.09
C TYR A 32 -5.58 -14.79 -5.79
N SER A 33 -5.31 -13.48 -5.89
CA SER A 33 -4.09 -12.94 -6.49
C SER A 33 -3.62 -11.74 -5.71
N LEU A 34 -2.51 -11.90 -4.97
CA LEU A 34 -1.90 -10.77 -4.26
C LEU A 34 -1.43 -9.67 -5.23
N ALA A 35 -1.06 -10.05 -6.46
CA ALA A 35 -0.68 -9.09 -7.49
C ALA A 35 -1.84 -8.19 -7.93
N GLU A 36 -3.06 -8.73 -8.02
CA GLU A 36 -4.26 -7.94 -8.37
C GLU A 36 -4.63 -6.97 -7.25
N ASP A 37 -4.52 -7.41 -5.99
CA ASP A 37 -4.72 -6.57 -4.82
C ASP A 37 -3.73 -5.37 -4.80
N ILE A 38 -2.45 -5.63 -5.08
CA ILE A 38 -1.41 -4.60 -5.15
C ILE A 38 -1.70 -3.63 -6.30
N GLU A 39 -2.07 -4.15 -7.47
CA GLU A 39 -2.42 -3.32 -8.63
C GLU A 39 -3.62 -2.42 -8.33
N TRP A 40 -4.63 -2.93 -7.62
CA TRP A 40 -5.77 -2.14 -7.17
C TRP A 40 -5.32 -0.97 -6.29
N CYS A 41 -4.44 -1.23 -5.31
CA CYS A 41 -3.90 -0.18 -4.44
C CYS A 41 -3.13 0.89 -5.22
N LEU A 42 -2.28 0.49 -6.17
CA LEU A 42 -1.51 1.42 -7.01
C LEU A 42 -2.41 2.26 -7.90
N ALA A 43 -3.37 1.64 -8.59
CA ALA A 43 -4.33 2.33 -9.43
C ALA A 43 -5.18 3.33 -8.63
N ARG A 44 -5.41 3.06 -7.33
CA ARG A 44 -6.21 3.89 -6.45
C ARG A 44 -5.54 5.20 -6.02
N LEU A 45 -4.21 5.21 -5.94
CA LEU A 45 -3.42 6.41 -5.63
C LEU A 45 -3.46 7.45 -6.76
N GLY A 46 -3.71 7.01 -7.99
CA GLY A 46 -3.75 7.87 -9.17
C GLY A 46 -2.38 7.99 -9.83
N ASP A 47 -2.04 9.18 -10.34
CA ASP A 47 -0.80 9.42 -11.06
C ASP A 47 0.39 9.48 -10.09
N VAL A 48 1.01 8.34 -9.83
CA VAL A 48 2.32 8.21 -9.17
C VAL A 48 3.41 7.99 -10.21
N SER A 49 4.63 8.44 -9.93
CA SER A 49 5.76 8.19 -10.83
C SER A 49 6.03 6.68 -10.95
N ASP A 50 6.57 6.21 -12.09
CA ASP A 50 6.90 4.79 -12.28
C ASP A 50 7.86 4.27 -11.20
N PHE A 51 8.78 5.12 -10.74
CA PHE A 51 9.72 4.81 -9.66
C PHE A 51 8.99 4.61 -8.32
N ASP A 52 8.07 5.51 -7.98
CA ASP A 52 7.28 5.38 -6.75
C ASP A 52 6.31 4.20 -6.83
N ARG A 53 5.78 3.91 -8.02
CA ARG A 53 4.87 2.79 -8.26
C ARG A 53 5.52 1.44 -7.93
N GLU A 54 6.76 1.21 -8.35
CA GLU A 54 7.50 0.00 -8.03
C GLU A 54 7.80 -0.10 -6.52
N ARG A 55 8.28 1.00 -5.93
CA ARG A 55 8.57 1.09 -4.49
C ARG A 55 7.31 0.82 -3.64
N LEU A 56 6.18 1.41 -4.02
CA LEU A 56 4.89 1.25 -3.35
C LEU A 56 4.35 -0.17 -3.51
N GLY A 57 4.48 -0.78 -4.68
CA GLY A 57 4.06 -2.16 -4.90
C GLY A 57 4.78 -3.12 -3.96
N ALA A 58 6.09 -2.96 -3.80
CA ALA A 58 6.88 -3.74 -2.85
C ALA A 58 6.47 -3.47 -1.39
N LEU A 59 6.17 -2.21 -1.05
CA LEU A 59 5.72 -1.82 0.29
C LEU A 59 4.34 -2.41 0.63
N PHE A 60 3.39 -2.40 -0.31
CA PHE A 60 2.07 -3.01 -0.14
C PHE A 60 2.17 -4.51 0.02
N ALA A 61 2.98 -5.19 -0.79
CA ALA A 61 3.23 -6.63 -0.63
C ALA A 61 3.71 -6.93 0.80
N ARG A 62 4.72 -6.19 1.29
CA ARG A 62 5.26 -6.35 2.64
C ARG A 62 4.22 -6.05 3.72
N ALA A 63 3.43 -4.99 3.56
CA ALA A 63 2.40 -4.62 4.52
C ALA A 63 1.25 -5.62 4.60
N ILE A 64 0.93 -6.30 3.49
CA ILE A 64 -0.09 -7.35 3.46
C ILE A 64 0.47 -8.63 4.10
N THR A 65 1.71 -9.01 3.79
CA THR A 65 2.31 -10.27 4.27
C THR A 65 2.85 -10.21 5.70
N ASP A 66 3.37 -9.04 6.12
CA ASP A 66 3.89 -8.76 7.46
C ASP A 66 3.52 -7.32 7.89
N PRO A 67 2.23 -7.10 8.25
CA PRO A 67 1.76 -5.79 8.67
C PRO A 67 2.47 -5.28 9.93
N THR A 68 2.88 -6.18 10.83
CA THR A 68 3.51 -5.78 12.10
C THR A 68 4.89 -5.17 11.90
N ALA A 69 5.67 -5.67 10.95
CA ALA A 69 6.97 -5.11 10.61
C ALA A 69 6.89 -3.88 9.69
N THR A 70 5.78 -3.69 8.98
CA THR A 70 5.71 -2.72 7.87
C THR A 70 4.78 -1.53 8.14
N ARG A 71 3.95 -1.58 9.19
CA ARG A 71 2.92 -0.56 9.48
C ARG A 71 3.44 0.88 9.46
N GLU A 72 4.55 1.15 10.14
CA GLU A 72 5.09 2.51 10.25
C GLU A 72 5.58 3.04 8.90
N GLU A 73 6.34 2.22 8.17
CA GLU A 73 6.85 2.56 6.83
C GLU A 73 5.72 2.83 5.84
N LEU A 74 4.66 2.01 5.86
CA LEU A 74 3.47 2.21 5.04
C LEU A 74 2.80 3.56 5.35
N PHE A 75 2.56 3.83 6.63
CA PHE A 75 1.88 5.06 7.04
C PHE A 75 2.68 6.29 6.63
N THR A 76 3.97 6.34 6.96
CA THR A 76 4.85 7.47 6.60
C THR A 76 4.88 7.71 5.10
N THR A 77 5.05 6.65 4.30
CA THR A 77 5.12 6.77 2.83
C THR A 77 3.80 7.31 2.23
N LEU A 78 2.64 6.86 2.72
CA LEU A 78 1.36 7.35 2.22
C LEU A 78 1.12 8.83 2.56
N VAL A 79 1.58 9.30 3.72
CA VAL A 79 1.43 10.71 4.12
C VAL A 79 2.41 11.62 3.36
N GLU A 80 3.60 11.13 3.02
CA GLU A 80 4.56 11.83 2.14
C GLU A 80 3.97 12.03 0.73
N ILE A 81 3.32 10.99 0.18
CA ILE A 81 2.70 11.05 -1.16
C ILE A 81 1.49 12.00 -1.18
N ASP A 82 0.74 12.09 -0.08
CA ASP A 82 -0.37 13.04 0.07
C ASP A 82 0.11 14.50 0.25
N GLY A 83 1.44 14.74 0.33
CA GLY A 83 2.00 16.08 0.57
C GLY A 83 1.66 16.66 1.94
N LEU A 84 1.13 15.85 2.85
CA LEU A 84 0.76 16.26 4.21
C LEU A 84 1.94 16.28 5.18
N LEU A 85 2.97 15.51 4.88
CA LEU A 85 4.31 15.75 5.36
C LEU A 85 5.04 16.50 4.24
N GLU A 86 4.89 17.82 4.16
CA GLU A 86 6.07 18.61 3.79
C GLU A 86 7.09 18.30 4.88
N VAL A 87 7.87 17.24 4.68
CA VAL A 87 9.00 16.93 5.53
C VAL A 87 9.93 18.11 5.29
N ASP A 88 9.94 19.03 6.26
CA ASP A 88 10.96 20.06 6.40
C ASP A 88 12.31 19.31 6.48
N HIS A 89 12.87 18.99 5.32
CA HIS A 89 14.28 18.64 5.17
C HIS A 89 15.06 19.94 5.35
N HIS A 90 15.08 20.44 6.58
CA HIS A 90 16.05 21.41 7.00
C HIS A 90 17.38 20.68 7.18
N GLU A 91 18.36 21.16 6.41
CA GLU A 91 19.77 20.74 6.25
C GLU A 91 20.50 20.28 7.53
#